data_AF-A0AAV5MNZ9-F1
#
_entry.id   AF-A0AAV5MNZ9-F1
#
_cell.length_a   1.000
_cell.length_b   1.000
_cell.length_c   1.000
_cell.angle_alpha   90.00
_cell.angle_beta   90.00
_cell.angle_gamma   90.00
#
_symmetry.space_group_name_H-M   'P 1'
#
loop_
_entity.id
_entity.type
_entity.pdbx_description
1 polymer ?
#
loop_
_entity_poly.entity_id
_entity_poly.type
_entity_poly.pdbx_seq_one_letter_code
_entity_poly.pdbx_strand_id
1 'polypeptide(L)' 'MMRCIHIGLLCVQENVAERPTMASVVLLLNSNSTSLPVPSQPAFFKHNPIESDMSSSRGYNS' A
#
# COMPACT_ATOMS: atom_id res chain seq x y z
N MET A 1 7.73 12.73 12.97
CA MET A 1 6.44 12.46 12.28
C MET A 1 6.48 11.24 11.36
N MET A 2 7.54 11.05 10.55
CA MET A 2 7.72 9.88 9.66
C MET A 2 7.49 8.51 10.32
N ARG A 3 7.84 8.37 11.59
CA ARG A 3 7.66 7.13 12.36
C ARG A 3 6.20 6.72 12.53
N CYS A 4 5.33 7.64 12.94
CA CYS A 4 3.91 7.36 13.11
C CYS A 4 3.25 7.01 11.76
N ILE A 5 3.72 7.63 10.67
CA ILE A 5 3.28 7.30 9.31
C ILE A 5 3.70 5.86 8.98
N HIS A 6 4.96 5.50 9.17
CA HIS A 6 5.46 4.13 8.94
C HIS A 6 4.68 3.08 9.74
N ILE A 7 4.47 3.32 11.04
CA ILE A 7 3.73 2.41 11.92
C ILE A 7 2.27 2.33 11.47
N GLY A 8 1.65 3.46 11.12
CA GLY A 8 0.29 3.51 10.60
C GLY A 8 0.13 2.71 9.31
N LEU A 9 1.10 2.78 8.41
CA LEU A 9 1.13 1.98 7.18
C LEU A 9 1.26 0.48 7.47
N LEU A 10 2.10 0.08 8.43
CA LEU A 10 2.24 -1.32 8.87
C LEU A 10 0.94 -1.87 9.49
N CYS A 11 0.18 -1.05 10.23
CA CYS A 11 -1.08 -1.46 10.85
C CYS A 11 -2.19 -1.81 9.83
N VAL A 12 -2.12 -1.25 8.62
CA VAL A 12 -3.14 -1.42 7.57
C VAL A 12 -2.68 -2.32 6.42
N GLN A 13 -1.60 -3.08 6.63
CA GLN A 13 -1.09 -4.05 5.67
C GLN A 13 -2.18 -5.03 5.21
N GLU A 14 -2.16 -5.37 3.92
CA GLU A 14 -3.10 -6.32 3.31
C GLU A 14 -2.95 -7.71 3.94
N ASN A 15 -1.71 -8.18 4.10
CA ASN A 15 -1.42 -9.41 4.84
C ASN A 15 -1.55 -9.15 6.35
N VAL A 16 -2.50 -9.84 6.99
CA VAL A 16 -2.74 -9.75 8.44
C VAL A 16 -1.52 -10.20 9.26
N ALA A 17 -0.74 -11.16 8.76
CA ALA A 17 0.47 -11.64 9.43
C ALA A 17 1.58 -10.57 9.53
N GLU A 18 1.55 -9.57 8.65
CA GLU A 18 2.51 -8.46 8.63
C GLU A 18 2.08 -7.30 9.54
N ARG A 19 0.88 -7.35 10.12
CA ARG A 19 0.39 -6.29 11.01
C ARG A 19 1.08 -6.40 12.38
N PRO A 20 1.65 -5.31 12.90
CA PRO A 20 2.30 -5.35 14.21
C PRO A 20 1.27 -5.57 15.31
N THR A 21 1.66 -6.32 16.34
CA THR A 21 0.85 -6.44 17.56
C THR A 21 0.83 -5.10 18.31
N MET A 22 -0.19 -4.87 19.15
CA MET A 22 -0.24 -3.66 19.99
C MET A 22 0.99 -3.50 20.89
N ALA A 23 1.57 -4.61 21.37
CA ALA A 23 2.82 -4.59 22.13
C ALA A 23 4.00 -4.11 21.26
N SER A 24 4.10 -4.62 20.03
CA SER A 24 5.08 -4.16 19.04
C SER A 24 4.91 -2.69 18.72
N VAL A 25 3.68 -2.20 18.56
CA VAL A 25 3.39 -0.77 18.31
C VAL A 25 3.90 0.10 19.46
N VAL A 26 3.65 -0.25 20.72
CA VAL A 26 4.14 0.49 21.89
C VAL A 26 5.67 0.51 21.94
N LEU A 27 6.31 -0.64 21.70
CA LEU A 27 7.77 -0.73 21.63
C LEU A 27 8.34 0.11 20.48
N LEU A 28 7.69 0.02 19.31
CA LEU A 28 7.96 0.86 18.15
C LEU A 28 7.52 2.32 18.34
N LEU A 29 6.94 2.75 19.44
CA LEU A 29 6.76 4.17 19.72
C LEU A 29 7.78 4.66 20.75
N ASN A 30 8.17 3.79 21.69
CA ASN A 30 9.13 4.11 22.75
C ASN A 30 10.60 4.05 22.31
N SER A 31 10.96 3.19 21.34
CA SER A 31 12.36 2.96 20.98
C SER A 31 12.82 3.77 19.77
N ASN A 32 13.24 5.02 19.97
CA ASN A 32 13.62 5.95 18.90
C ASN A 32 14.66 5.43 17.89
N SER A 33 15.47 4.43 18.25
CA SER A 33 16.52 3.84 17.39
C SER A 33 16.14 2.53 16.68
N THR A 34 14.93 2.00 16.87
CA THR A 34 14.54 0.73 16.23
C THR A 34 14.27 0.94 14.74
N SER A 35 14.94 0.15 13.90
CA SER A 35 14.65 0.07 12.47
C SER A 35 13.25 -0.49 12.26
N LEU A 36 12.41 0.26 11.57
CA LEU A 36 11.06 -0.16 11.20
C LEU A 36 11.11 -0.95 9.90
N PRO A 37 10.38 -2.07 9.80
CA PRO A 37 10.22 -2.75 8.52
C PRO A 37 9.53 -1.80 7.53
N VAL A 38 9.92 -1.89 6.26
CA VAL A 38 9.35 -1.08 5.19
C VAL A 38 7.95 -1.64 4.87
N PRO A 39 6.88 -0.81 4.93
CA PRO A 39 5.53 -1.25 4.61
C PRO A 39 5.44 -1.65 3.14
N SER A 40 4.57 -2.61 2.86
CA SER A 40 4.29 -3.05 1.50
C SER A 40 3.53 -1.95 0.74
N GLN A 41 3.57 -1.99 -0.60
CA GLN A 41 2.74 -1.07 -1.38
C GLN A 41 1.25 -1.29 -1.04
N PRO A 42 0.45 -0.20 -0.91
CA PRO A 42 -0.98 -0.32 -0.68
C PRO A 42 -1.64 -1.12 -1.79
N ALA A 43 -2.57 -2.01 -1.43
CA ALA A 43 -3.30 -2.87 -2.38
C ALA A 43 -4.00 -2.10 -3.52
N PHE A 44 -4.27 -0.81 -3.32
CA PHE A 44 -4.94 0.07 -4.26
C PHE A 44 -4.05 0.52 -5.45
N PHE A 45 -2.74 0.29 -5.40
CA PHE A 45 -1.83 0.65 -6.50
C PHE A 45 -1.72 -0.41 -7.60
N LYS A 46 -2.53 -1.48 -7.55
CA LYS A 46 -2.70 -2.37 -8.69
C LYS A 46 -3.38 -1.55 -9.79
N HIS A 47 -2.56 -1.01 -10.69
CA HIS A 47 -2.99 -0.37 -11.93
C HIS A 47 -4.01 -1.29 -12.60
N ASN A 48 -5.30 -0.95 -12.54
CA ASN A 48 -6.20 -1.37 -13.59
C ASN A 48 -5.62 -0.71 -14.84
N PRO A 49 -5.10 -1.46 -15.83
CA PRO A 49 -5.01 -0.89 -17.15
C PRO A 49 -6.43 -0.46 -17.43
N ILE A 50 -6.64 0.85 -17.57
CA ILE A 50 -7.85 1.32 -18.24
C ILE A 50 -7.69 0.71 -19.63
N GLU A 51 -8.36 -0.41 -19.87
CA GLU A 51 -8.64 -0.91 -21.20
C GLU A 51 -9.51 0.17 -21.83
N SER A 52 -8.85 1.24 -22.29
CA SER A 52 -9.44 2.16 -23.23
C SER A 52 -9.60 1.35 -24.50
N ASP A 53 -10.75 0.69 -24.61
CA ASP A 53 -11.34 0.26 -25.86
C ASP A 53 -11.50 1.51 -26.75
N MET A 54 -10.38 1.94 -27.33
CA MET A 54 -10.39 2.70 -28.57
C MET A 54 -10.90 1.73 -29.63
N SER A 55 -12.23 1.61 -29.69
CA SER A 55 -12.92 1.06 -30.85
C SER A 55 -12.41 1.83 -32.06
N SER A 56 -11.46 1.24 -32.79
CA SER A 56 -11.17 1.66 -34.16
C SER A 56 -12.45 1.48 -34.94
N SER A 57 -13.18 2.56 -35.16
CA SER A 57 -14.29 2.63 -36.10
C SER A 57 -13.73 2.28 -37.48
N ARG A 58 -13.86 1.00 -37.79
CA ARG A 58 -13.53 0.38 -39.07
C ARG A 58 -14.30 1.13 -40.15
N GLY A 59 -13.58 1.82 -41.02
CA GLY A 59 -14.17 2.57 -42.12
C GLY A 59 -14.98 1.66 -43.04
N TYR A 60 -16.23 2.04 -43.27
CA TYR A 60 -17.06 1.64 -44.41
C TYR A 60 -18.00 2.79 -44.72
N ASN A 61 -17.63 3.61 -45.69
CA ASN A 61 -18.58 4.50 -46.35
C ASN A 61 -18.57 4.12 -47.84
N SER A 62 -19.77 3.79 -48.31
CA SER A 62 -20.17 3.29 -49.63
C SER A 62 -19.84 4.23 -50.80
#